data_AF-M6VSW3-F1
#
_entry.id   AF-M6VSW3-F1
#
_cell.length_a   1.000
_cell.length_b   1.000
_cell.length_c   1.000
_cell.angle_alpha   90.00
_cell.angle_beta   90.00
_cell.angle_gamma   90.00
#
_symmetry.space_group_name_H-M   'P 1'
#
loop_
_entity.id
_entity.type
_entity.pdbx_description
1 polymer ?
#
loop_
_entity_poly.entity_id
_entity_poly.type
_entity_poly.pdbx_seq_one_letter_code
_entity_poly.pdbx_strand_id
1 'polypeptide(L)'
;MSNEISATTESKPASDLDKLTSLFNEEIYVRTDASSIPASKFKIFDDLIEFYKSAGKIDEVKRKIEEYLSEHEDSISARYLLGILSLERGEISDSGLLKNLLESFKVAGKWAIIEHITDQILKYGDQRLALKYKAEALEKLKKNKELKAVLEKLAKHDRKNPEILKNTRFPF
;
A
#
# COMPACT_ATOMS: atom_id res chain seq x y z
N MET A 1 -3.90 18.61 55.25
CA MET A 1 -5.15 18.70 54.48
C MET A 1 -4.75 19.24 53.12
N SER A 2 -4.20 18.41 52.24
CA SER A 2 -4.89 17.46 51.35
C SER A 2 -5.62 18.19 50.22
N ASN A 3 -5.02 18.05 49.03
CA ASN A 3 -5.52 18.11 47.65
C ASN A 3 -6.95 18.63 47.40
N GLU A 4 -7.07 19.44 46.35
CA GLU A 4 -7.77 19.06 45.10
C GLU A 4 -7.51 20.13 44.02
N ILE A 5 -6.43 19.96 43.25
CA ILE A 5 -6.35 20.60 41.93
C ILE A 5 -6.92 19.56 40.98
N SER A 6 -8.17 19.81 40.60
CA SER A 6 -8.91 19.00 39.63
C SER A 6 -8.09 18.88 38.36
N ALA A 7 -7.70 17.65 38.04
CA ALA A 7 -7.26 17.28 36.72
C ALA A 7 -8.40 17.54 35.75
N THR A 8 -8.35 18.65 35.02
CA THR A 8 -9.06 18.80 33.75
C THR A 8 -8.45 17.79 32.79
N THR A 9 -8.99 16.57 32.81
CA THR A 9 -8.94 15.68 31.66
C THR A 9 -9.77 16.34 30.57
N GLU A 10 -9.14 17.23 29.81
CA GLU A 10 -9.60 17.58 28.48
C GLU A 10 -9.63 16.28 27.67
N SER A 11 -10.81 15.66 27.63
CA SER A 11 -11.21 14.69 26.62
C SER A 11 -11.16 15.40 25.26
N LYS A 12 -9.95 15.59 24.73
CA LYS A 12 -9.71 15.90 23.33
C LYS A 12 -10.49 14.84 22.54
N PRO A 13 -11.39 15.21 21.60
CA PRO A 13 -11.98 14.20 20.74
C PRO A 13 -10.80 13.44 20.14
N ALA A 14 -10.73 12.13 20.36
CA ALA A 14 -9.62 11.31 19.87
C ALA A 14 -9.40 11.75 18.42
N SER A 15 -8.28 12.44 18.19
CA SER A 15 -8.02 13.10 16.93
C SER A 15 -8.11 12.01 15.88
N ASP A 16 -8.67 12.28 14.71
CA ASP A 16 -8.70 11.26 13.65
C ASP A 16 -7.28 10.72 13.34
N LEU A 17 -6.25 11.52 13.66
CA LEU A 17 -4.82 11.17 13.63
C LEU A 17 -4.39 10.16 14.72
N ASP A 18 -5.17 9.95 15.78
CA ASP A 18 -4.91 8.98 16.84
C ASP A 18 -5.09 7.56 16.32
N LYS A 19 -6.03 7.32 15.38
CA LYS A 19 -6.17 6.02 14.71
C LYS A 19 -4.88 5.65 13.96
N LEU A 20 -4.27 6.62 13.27
CA LEU A 20 -3.00 6.43 12.58
C LEU A 20 -1.86 6.19 13.58
N THR A 21 -1.80 6.94 14.68
CA THR A 21 -0.81 6.71 15.76
C THR A 21 -0.93 5.31 16.35
N SER A 22 -2.15 4.85 16.65
CA SER A 22 -2.40 3.53 17.20
C SER A 22 -1.95 2.43 16.24
N LEU A 23 -2.18 2.60 14.93
CA LEU A 23 -1.72 1.67 13.90
C LEU A 23 -0.20 1.52 13.90
N PHE A 24 0.53 2.64 13.92
CA PHE A 24 1.99 2.64 13.93
C PHE A 24 2.58 2.05 15.22
N ASN A 25 1.98 2.36 16.36
CA ASN A 25 2.38 1.78 17.64
C ASN A 25 2.18 0.25 17.66
N GLU A 26 1.07 -0.24 17.10
CA GLU A 26 0.83 -1.67 16.97
C GLU A 26 1.88 -2.34 16.07
N GLU A 27 2.24 -1.72 14.95
CA GLU A 27 3.24 -2.25 14.02
C GLU A 27 4.59 -2.46 14.71
N ILE A 28 5.06 -1.45 15.45
CA ILE A 28 6.31 -1.49 16.23
C ILE A 28 6.22 -2.57 17.31
N TYR A 29 5.12 -2.59 18.07
CA TYR A 29 4.93 -3.51 19.19
C TYR A 29 4.95 -4.98 18.73
N VAL A 30 4.28 -5.27 17.63
CA VAL A 30 4.19 -6.62 17.05
C VAL A 30 5.44 -6.97 16.23
N ARG A 31 6.31 -6.00 15.92
CA ARG A 31 7.46 -6.14 15.02
C ARG A 31 7.05 -6.74 13.69
N THR A 32 6.01 -6.16 13.10
CA THR A 32 5.39 -6.68 11.90
C THR A 32 6.36 -6.59 10.73
N ASP A 33 6.52 -7.69 10.00
CA ASP A 33 7.35 -7.80 8.80
C ASP A 33 6.54 -8.45 7.66
N ALA A 34 7.13 -8.50 6.46
CA ALA A 34 6.45 -9.00 5.27
C ALA A 34 6.00 -10.48 5.40
N SER A 35 6.68 -11.27 6.22
CA SER A 35 6.38 -12.69 6.47
C SER A 35 5.29 -12.87 7.52
N SER A 36 5.18 -11.96 8.48
CA SER A 36 4.26 -12.09 9.62
C SER A 36 2.92 -11.35 9.44
N ILE A 37 2.87 -10.28 8.64
CA ILE A 37 1.64 -9.51 8.46
C ILE A 37 0.52 -10.34 7.77
N PRO A 38 -0.71 -10.34 8.30
CA PRO A 38 -1.84 -11.00 7.68
C PRO A 38 -2.48 -10.13 6.59
N ALA A 39 -3.01 -10.75 5.53
CA ALA A 39 -3.66 -10.04 4.42
C ALA A 39 -4.87 -9.20 4.87
N SER A 40 -5.55 -9.58 5.95
CA SER A 40 -6.67 -8.82 6.52
C SER A 40 -6.29 -7.42 6.99
N LYS A 41 -5.01 -7.16 7.33
CA LYS A 41 -4.53 -5.82 7.72
C LYS A 41 -4.64 -4.82 6.58
N PHE A 42 -4.49 -5.25 5.34
CA PHE A 42 -4.59 -4.36 4.18
C PHE A 42 -6.01 -3.80 3.99
N LYS A 43 -7.03 -4.59 4.35
CA LYS A 43 -8.40 -4.07 4.39
C LYS A 43 -8.58 -2.96 5.43
N ILE A 44 -7.94 -3.10 6.60
CA ILE A 44 -7.96 -2.04 7.62
C ILE A 44 -7.25 -0.78 7.10
N PHE A 45 -6.16 -0.93 6.35
CA PHE A 45 -5.48 0.20 5.73
C PHE A 45 -6.35 0.90 4.69
N ASP A 46 -7.05 0.14 3.83
CA ASP A 46 -8.02 0.67 2.87
C ASP A 46 -9.14 1.46 3.56
N ASP A 47 -9.72 0.88 4.61
CA ASP A 47 -10.78 1.52 5.41
C ASP A 47 -10.28 2.84 6.04
N LEU A 48 -9.01 2.89 6.48
CA LEU A 48 -8.37 4.11 6.98
C LEU A 48 -8.22 5.17 5.87
N ILE A 49 -7.77 4.77 4.67
CA ILE A 49 -7.62 5.68 3.53
C ILE A 49 -8.98 6.29 3.17
N GLU A 50 -10.03 5.47 3.06
CA GLU A 50 -11.38 5.93 2.76
C GLU A 50 -11.93 6.84 3.87
N PHE A 51 -11.68 6.50 5.13
CA PHE A 51 -12.05 7.34 6.26
C PHE A 51 -11.41 8.74 6.16
N TYR A 52 -10.10 8.84 5.96
CA TYR A 52 -9.42 10.13 5.86
C TYR A 52 -9.78 10.91 4.61
N LYS A 53 -10.07 10.21 3.51
CA LYS A 53 -10.62 10.80 2.29
C LYS A 53 -11.97 11.44 2.56
N SER A 54 -12.89 10.71 3.19
CA SER A 54 -14.22 11.22 3.54
C SER A 54 -14.18 12.39 4.54
N ALA A 55 -13.18 12.40 5.41
CA ALA A 55 -12.95 13.47 6.38
C ALA A 55 -12.25 14.70 5.79
N GLY A 56 -11.76 14.65 4.54
CA GLY A 56 -11.00 15.74 3.92
C GLY A 56 -9.63 15.98 4.55
N LYS A 57 -9.02 14.97 5.19
CA LYS A 57 -7.78 15.10 5.99
C LYS A 57 -6.55 14.50 5.32
N ILE A 58 -6.59 14.28 4.00
CA ILE A 58 -5.52 13.61 3.25
C ILE A 58 -4.16 14.31 3.43
N ASP A 59 -4.11 15.65 3.35
CA ASP A 59 -2.85 16.40 3.46
C ASP A 59 -2.20 16.25 4.84
N GLU A 60 -2.98 16.40 5.92
CA GLU A 60 -2.50 16.26 7.30
C GLU A 60 -2.01 14.83 7.58
N VAL A 61 -2.76 13.84 7.11
CA VAL A 61 -2.43 12.42 7.26
C VAL A 61 -1.17 12.09 6.48
N LYS A 62 -1.06 12.54 5.23
CA LYS A 62 0.12 12.33 4.39
C LYS A 62 1.38 12.83 5.08
N ARG A 63 1.37 14.08 5.57
CA ARG A 63 2.52 14.67 6.28
C ARG A 63 2.92 13.83 7.49
N LYS A 64 1.94 13.35 8.26
CA LYS A 64 2.22 12.50 9.43
C LYS A 64 2.79 11.13 9.06
N ILE A 65 2.34 10.54 7.95
CA ILE A 65 2.90 9.28 7.44
C ILE A 65 4.34 9.50 6.94
N GLU A 66 4.61 10.62 6.26
CA GLU A 66 5.96 10.99 5.80
C GLU A 66 6.93 11.23 6.97
N GLU A 67 6.50 11.97 8.00
CA GLU A 67 7.25 12.16 9.24
C GLU A 67 7.60 10.81 9.88
N TYR A 68 6.62 9.92 10.02
CA TYR A 68 6.85 8.59 10.59
C TYR A 68 7.76 7.72 9.72
N LEU A 69 7.60 7.75 8.40
CA LEU A 69 8.41 6.97 7.45
C LEU A 69 9.88 7.43 7.46
N SER A 70 10.15 8.69 7.78
CA SER A 70 11.52 9.21 7.92
C SER A 70 12.29 8.60 9.09
N GLU A 71 11.59 8.15 10.14
CA GLU A 71 12.17 7.46 11.30
C GLU A 71 12.07 5.93 11.17
N HIS A 72 11.09 5.46 10.41
CA HIS A 72 10.75 4.04 10.25
C HIS A 72 10.65 3.66 8.77
N GLU A 73 11.78 3.76 8.06
CA GLU A 73 11.82 3.58 6.60
C GLU A 73 11.20 2.26 6.13
N ASP A 74 11.31 1.19 6.93
CA ASP A 74 10.81 -0.16 6.63
C ASP A 74 9.34 -0.40 6.99
N SER A 75 8.64 0.61 7.48
CA SER A 75 7.25 0.46 7.89
C SER A 75 6.34 0.05 6.72
N ILE A 76 5.67 -1.09 6.89
CA ILE A 76 4.78 -1.65 5.87
C ILE A 76 3.51 -0.82 5.76
N SER A 77 2.90 -0.47 6.90
CA SER A 77 1.69 0.36 6.91
C SER A 77 1.95 1.74 6.34
N ALA A 78 3.04 2.41 6.73
CA ALA A 78 3.37 3.74 6.24
C ALA A 78 3.62 3.75 4.73
N ARG A 79 4.44 2.82 4.21
CA ARG A 79 4.69 2.68 2.76
C ARG A 79 3.41 2.43 1.97
N TYR A 80 2.54 1.57 2.49
CA TYR A 80 1.27 1.27 1.83
C TYR A 80 0.34 2.49 1.81
N LEU A 81 0.06 3.08 2.98
CA LEU A 81 -0.85 4.21 3.12
C LEU A 81 -0.38 5.41 2.30
N LEU A 82 0.89 5.79 2.42
CA LEU A 82 1.48 6.89 1.65
C LEU A 82 1.43 6.60 0.15
N GLY A 83 1.80 5.38 -0.26
CA GLY A 83 1.77 4.98 -1.66
C GLY A 83 0.39 5.10 -2.30
N ILE A 84 -0.67 4.61 -1.64
CA ILE A 84 -2.04 4.71 -2.18
C ILE A 84 -2.53 6.16 -2.18
N LEU A 85 -2.26 6.95 -1.12
CA LEU A 85 -2.63 8.36 -1.07
C LEU A 85 -1.92 9.20 -2.15
N SER A 86 -0.66 8.90 -2.46
CA SER A 86 0.08 9.56 -3.54
C SER A 86 -0.51 9.21 -4.93
N LEU A 87 -0.93 7.96 -5.15
CA LEU A 87 -1.63 7.58 -6.38
C LEU A 87 -2.95 8.32 -6.56
N GLU A 88 -3.73 8.52 -5.50
CA GLU A 88 -4.98 9.30 -5.54
C GLU A 88 -4.73 10.74 -6.02
N ARG A 89 -3.62 11.36 -5.63
CA ARG A 89 -3.25 12.72 -6.07
C ARG A 89 -2.62 12.77 -7.47
N GLY A 90 -2.38 11.61 -8.10
CA GLY A 90 -1.63 11.53 -9.36
C GLY A 90 -0.14 11.80 -9.18
N GLU A 91 0.39 11.72 -7.96
CA GLU A 91 1.79 11.93 -7.64
C GLU A 91 2.56 10.63 -7.94
N ILE A 92 3.01 10.50 -9.20
CA ILE A 92 3.71 9.32 -9.72
C ILE A 92 5.09 9.12 -9.05
N SER A 93 5.63 10.16 -8.38
CA SER A 93 6.97 10.15 -7.78
C SER A 93 7.17 9.07 -6.72
N ASP A 94 6.10 8.65 -6.03
CA ASP A 94 6.20 7.69 -4.91
C ASP A 94 6.03 6.23 -5.34
N SER A 95 6.12 5.95 -6.65
CA SER A 95 6.10 4.60 -7.21
C SER A 95 7.14 3.64 -6.59
N GLY A 96 8.19 4.17 -5.96
CA GLY A 96 9.18 3.41 -5.19
C GLY A 96 8.61 2.73 -3.94
N LEU A 97 7.69 3.36 -3.20
CA LEU A 97 7.17 2.83 -1.94
C LEU A 97 6.39 1.54 -2.14
N LEU A 98 5.43 1.58 -3.07
CA LEU A 98 4.62 0.40 -3.41
C LEU A 98 5.43 -0.67 -4.12
N LYS A 99 6.41 -0.28 -4.95
CA LYS A 99 7.33 -1.25 -5.56
C LYS A 99 8.12 -2.00 -4.50
N ASN A 100 8.73 -1.30 -3.55
CA ASN A 100 9.52 -1.93 -2.48
C ASN A 100 8.66 -2.88 -1.64
N LEU A 101 7.39 -2.50 -1.41
CA LEU A 101 6.43 -3.33 -0.71
C LEU A 101 6.05 -4.59 -1.50
N LEU A 102 5.84 -4.48 -2.81
CA LEU A 102 5.57 -5.63 -3.68
C LEU A 102 6.76 -6.60 -3.72
N GLU A 103 7.99 -6.09 -3.80
CA GLU A 103 9.21 -6.91 -3.76
C GLU A 103 9.35 -7.66 -2.42
N SER A 104 9.12 -6.98 -1.28
CA SER A 104 9.25 -7.61 0.03
C SER A 104 8.23 -8.75 0.21
N PHE A 105 6.99 -8.54 -0.23
CA PHE A 105 5.97 -9.60 -0.20
C PHE A 105 6.22 -10.72 -1.20
N LYS A 106 6.85 -10.42 -2.32
CA LYS A 106 7.27 -11.43 -3.29
C LYS A 106 8.33 -12.35 -2.69
N VAL A 107 9.33 -11.79 -2.02
CA VAL A 107 10.34 -12.56 -1.28
C VAL A 107 9.68 -13.40 -0.17
N ALA A 108 8.70 -12.85 0.53
CA ALA A 108 7.95 -13.57 1.57
C ALA A 108 6.89 -14.57 1.03
N GLY A 109 6.68 -14.64 -0.29
CA GLY A 109 5.68 -15.51 -0.92
C GLY A 109 4.23 -15.16 -0.58
N LYS A 110 3.94 -13.91 -0.20
CA LYS A 110 2.60 -13.45 0.20
C LYS A 110 1.76 -13.02 -1.01
N TRP A 111 1.48 -13.96 -1.91
CA TRP A 111 0.81 -13.68 -3.18
C TRP A 111 -0.59 -13.05 -3.04
N ALA A 112 -1.34 -13.42 -2.00
CA ALA A 112 -2.66 -12.81 -1.72
C ALA A 112 -2.55 -11.32 -1.35
N ILE A 113 -1.46 -10.92 -0.69
CA ILE A 113 -1.20 -9.52 -0.34
C ILE A 113 -0.77 -8.76 -1.60
N ILE A 114 0.10 -9.35 -2.43
CA ILE A 114 0.50 -8.78 -3.71
C ILE A 114 -0.71 -8.54 -4.60
N GLU A 115 -1.59 -9.53 -4.74
CA GLU A 115 -2.85 -9.40 -5.49
C GLU A 115 -3.65 -8.19 -5.00
N HIS A 116 -3.90 -8.11 -3.69
CA HIS A 116 -4.64 -7.00 -3.08
C HIS A 116 -3.99 -5.64 -3.35
N ILE A 117 -2.68 -5.48 -3.11
CA ILE A 117 -1.98 -4.22 -3.35
C ILE A 117 -2.09 -3.83 -4.84
N THR A 118 -1.88 -4.78 -5.75
CA THR A 118 -2.00 -4.50 -7.19
C THR A 118 -3.41 -4.13 -7.61
N ASP A 119 -4.45 -4.71 -6.99
CA ASP A 119 -5.83 -4.31 -7.23
C ASP A 119 -6.07 -2.86 -6.85
N GLN A 120 -5.51 -2.41 -5.72
CA GLN A 120 -5.62 -1.04 -5.26
C GLN A 120 -4.88 -0.06 -6.17
N ILE A 121 -3.67 -0.41 -6.61
CA ILE A 121 -2.91 0.41 -7.56
C ILE A 121 -3.66 0.58 -8.89
N LEU A 122 -4.23 -0.52 -9.41
CA LEU A 122 -4.88 -0.52 -10.72
C LEU A 122 -6.21 0.26 -10.76
N LYS A 123 -6.77 0.67 -9.60
CA LYS A 123 -7.90 1.62 -9.54
C LYS A 123 -7.53 3.00 -10.07
N TYR A 124 -6.25 3.40 -9.96
CA TYR A 124 -5.76 4.72 -10.35
C TYR A 124 -5.12 4.75 -11.75
N GLY A 125 -5.00 3.58 -12.39
CA GLY A 125 -4.52 3.47 -13.77
C GLY A 125 -3.88 2.13 -14.07
N ASP A 126 -3.87 1.75 -15.35
CA ASP A 126 -3.21 0.53 -15.80
C ASP A 126 -1.68 0.74 -15.82
N GLN A 127 -1.05 0.54 -14.66
CA GLN A 127 0.41 0.58 -14.54
C GLN A 127 1.01 -0.77 -14.91
N ARG A 128 1.93 -0.79 -15.90
CA ARG A 128 2.59 -2.02 -16.38
C ARG A 128 3.26 -2.80 -15.25
N LEU A 129 3.90 -2.10 -14.30
CA LEU A 129 4.56 -2.74 -13.16
C LEU A 129 3.54 -3.49 -12.28
N ALA A 130 2.45 -2.84 -11.90
CA ALA A 130 1.39 -3.45 -11.10
C ALA A 130 0.74 -4.64 -11.82
N LEU A 131 0.50 -4.53 -13.14
CA LEU A 131 -0.03 -5.63 -13.93
C LEU A 131 0.91 -6.85 -13.96
N LYS A 132 2.23 -6.65 -14.04
CA LYS A 132 3.21 -7.76 -13.97
C LYS A 132 3.15 -8.47 -12.63
N TYR A 133 3.16 -7.71 -11.53
CA TYR A 133 3.02 -8.25 -10.18
C TYR A 133 1.71 -9.00 -9.99
N LYS A 134 0.61 -8.44 -10.51
CA LYS A 134 -0.71 -9.07 -10.45
C LYS A 134 -0.73 -10.39 -11.21
N ALA A 135 -0.17 -10.43 -12.42
CA ALA A 135 -0.09 -11.67 -13.21
C ALA A 135 0.67 -12.76 -12.46
N GLU A 136 1.82 -12.44 -11.88
CA GLU A 136 2.62 -13.40 -11.10
C GLU A 136 1.87 -13.90 -9.86
N ALA A 137 1.21 -12.99 -9.11
CA ALA A 137 0.39 -13.38 -7.97
C ALA A 137 -0.77 -14.30 -8.37
N LEU A 138 -1.50 -13.97 -9.44
CA LEU A 138 -2.64 -14.77 -9.91
C LEU A 138 -2.19 -16.17 -10.39
N GLU A 139 -1.03 -16.28 -11.03
CA GLU A 139 -0.44 -17.55 -11.42
C GLU A 139 -0.15 -18.42 -10.18
N LYS A 140 0.50 -17.84 -9.16
CA LYS A 140 0.82 -18.54 -7.90
C LYS A 140 -0.43 -18.93 -7.11
N LEU A 141 -1.49 -18.13 -7.19
CA LEU A 141 -2.79 -18.39 -6.58
C LEU A 141 -3.69 -19.31 -7.43
N LYS A 142 -3.22 -19.75 -8.62
CA LYS A 142 -3.97 -20.60 -9.57
C LYS A 142 -5.29 -19.98 -10.06
N LYS A 143 -5.37 -18.65 -10.09
CA LYS A 143 -6.55 -17.87 -10.55
C LYS A 143 -6.52 -17.64 -12.06
N ASN A 144 -6.58 -18.73 -12.83
CA ASN A 144 -6.38 -18.72 -14.29
C ASN A 144 -7.31 -17.79 -15.08
N LYS A 145 -8.57 -17.63 -14.64
CA LYS A 145 -9.54 -16.76 -15.32
C LYS A 145 -9.12 -15.29 -15.27
N GLU A 146 -8.75 -14.83 -14.08
CA GLU A 146 -8.31 -13.46 -13.83
C GLU A 146 -6.95 -13.20 -14.46
N LEU A 147 -6.05 -14.19 -14.40
CA LEU A 147 -4.73 -14.13 -15.03
C LEU A 147 -4.85 -13.81 -16.52
N LYS A 148 -5.74 -14.49 -17.25
CA LYS A 148 -5.94 -14.24 -18.68
C LYS A 148 -6.31 -12.78 -18.96
N ALA A 149 -7.22 -12.21 -18.18
CA ALA A 149 -7.62 -10.81 -18.34
C ALA A 149 -6.45 -9.82 -18.08
N VAL A 150 -5.61 -10.11 -17.08
CA VAL A 150 -4.41 -9.29 -16.79
C VAL A 150 -3.36 -9.41 -17.90
N LEU A 151 -3.12 -10.61 -18.43
CA LEU A 151 -2.20 -10.82 -19.55
C LEU A 151 -2.64 -10.11 -20.83
N GLU A 152 -3.95 -10.08 -21.10
CA GLU A 152 -4.50 -9.31 -22.23
C GLU A 152 -4.26 -7.81 -22.06
N LYS A 153 -4.40 -7.27 -20.84
CA LYS A 153 -4.06 -5.87 -20.55
C LYS A 153 -2.57 -5.59 -20.75
N LEU A 154 -1.69 -6.48 -20.27
CA LEU A 154 -0.24 -6.37 -20.49
C LEU A 154 0.13 -6.35 -21.98
N ALA A 155 -0.45 -7.26 -22.77
CA ALA A 155 -0.20 -7.31 -24.21
C ALA A 155 -0.64 -6.02 -24.92
N LYS A 156 -1.72 -5.37 -24.48
CA LYS A 156 -2.15 -4.06 -25.00
C LYS A 156 -1.15 -2.96 -24.67
N HIS A 157 -0.54 -2.97 -23.48
CA HIS A 157 0.52 -2.03 -23.11
C HIS A 157 1.79 -2.21 -23.95
N ASP A 158 2.17 -3.46 -24.22
CA ASP A 158 3.37 -3.77 -25.01
C ASP A 158 3.18 -3.38 -26.49
N ARG A 159 1.97 -3.54 -27.05
CA ARG A 159 1.65 -3.09 -28.42
C ARG A 159 1.64 -1.57 -28.59
N LYS A 160 1.33 -0.81 -27.53
CA LYS A 160 1.38 0.66 -27.53
C LYS A 160 2.80 1.21 -27.39
N ASN A 161 3.80 0.37 -27.04
CA ASN A 161 5.22 0.74 -26.95
C ASN A 161 6.07 -0.10 -27.91
N PRO A 162 6.01 0.15 -29.24
CA PRO A 162 6.71 -0.64 -30.25
C PRO A 162 8.26 -0.62 -30.13
N GLU A 163 8.84 0.29 -29.35
CA GLU A 163 10.30 0.35 -29.12
C GLU A 163 10.84 -0.82 -28.27
N ILE A 164 10.00 -1.51 -27.48
CA ILE A 164 10.44 -2.60 -26.57
C ILE A 164 10.49 -3.96 -27.29
N LEU A 165 9.86 -4.08 -28.46
CA LEU A 165 9.83 -5.33 -29.23
C LEU A 165 11.19 -5.70 -29.85
N LYS A 166 12.19 -4.80 -29.82
CA LYS A 166 13.53 -5.09 -30.36
C LYS A 166 14.50 -5.76 -29.39
N ASN A 167 14.26 -5.79 -28.07
CA ASN A 167 15.28 -6.26 -27.11
C ASN A 167 14.91 -7.47 -26.23
N THR A 168 13.70 -8.02 -26.35
CA THR A 168 13.35 -9.32 -25.72
C THR A 168 13.35 -10.44 -26.74
N ARG A 169 14.55 -10.77 -27.25
CA ARG A 169 14.81 -12.11 -27.78
C ARG A 169 15.12 -13.01 -26.59
N PHE A 170 14.11 -13.68 -26.05
CA PHE A 170 14.32 -14.76 -25.09
C PHE A 170 15.07 -15.90 -25.82
N PRO A 171 16.20 -16.41 -25.30
CA PRO A 171 16.70 -17.71 -25.73
C PRO A 171 15.76 -18.79 -25.17
N PHE A 172 15.31 -19.66 -26.07
CA PHE A 172 14.59 -20.89 -25.76
C PHE A 172 15.48 -21.87 -24.99
#